data_AF-A0A1F3QXV4-F1
#
_entry.id   AF-A0A1F3QXV4-F1
#
_cell.length_a   1.000
_cell.length_b   1.000
_cell.length_c   1.000
_cell.angle_alpha   90.00
_cell.angle_beta   90.00
_cell.angle_gamma   90.00
#
_symmetry.space_group_name_H-M   'P 1'
#
loop_
_entity.id
_entity.type
_entity.pdbx_description
1 polymer ?
#
loop_
_entity_poly.entity_id
_entity_poly.type
_entity_poly.pdbx_seq_one_letter_code
_entity_poly.pdbx_strand_id
1 'polypeptide(L)'
;MNTKLTLKLDQSVIEQAKEYAVSHKRSLSKIIETYLKSLVNKDEMNELQISPFVKNMSTGVNIPADLDYKTEYANRLNEKYK
;
A
#
# COMPACT_ATOMS: atom_id res chain seq x y z
N MET A 1 20.97 2.83 -13.41
CA MET A 1 22.25 3.39 -12.93
C MET A 1 22.09 3.84 -11.49
N ASN A 2 23.08 3.61 -10.61
CA ASN A 2 23.01 4.05 -9.21
C ASN A 2 23.81 5.33 -9.03
N THR A 3 23.19 6.39 -8.52
CA THR A 3 23.83 7.67 -8.23
C THR A 3 23.80 7.96 -6.73
N LYS A 4 24.81 8.67 -6.22
CA LYS A 4 24.87 9.08 -4.81
C LYS A 4 24.16 10.42 -4.64
N LEU A 5 23.22 10.48 -3.70
CA LEU A 5 22.53 11.70 -3.29
C LEU A 5 23.03 12.13 -1.92
N THR A 6 23.53 13.35 -1.80
CA THR A 6 23.98 13.94 -0.53
C THR A 6 23.00 15.03 -0.12
N LEU A 7 22.40 14.90 1.05
CA LEU A 7 21.41 15.85 1.61
C LEU A 7 22.01 16.53 2.84
N LYS A 8 21.76 17.84 2.99
CA LYS A 8 22.00 18.55 4.25
C LYS A 8 20.72 18.51 5.07
N LEU A 9 20.81 17.97 6.27
CA LEU A 9 19.71 17.77 7.21
C LEU A 9 20.22 18.05 8.61
N ASP A 10 19.31 18.37 9.53
CA ASP A 10 19.65 18.54 10.93
C ASP A 10 20.17 17.25 11.55
N GLN A 11 21.22 17.35 12.37
CA GLN A 11 21.87 16.20 12.99
C GLN A 11 20.89 15.38 13.85
N SER A 12 20.05 16.05 14.63
CA SER A 12 19.05 15.38 15.48
C SER A 12 18.06 14.54 14.67
N VAL A 13 17.69 15.01 13.47
CA VAL A 13 16.80 14.28 12.57
C VAL A 13 17.51 13.04 12.01
N ILE A 14 18.80 13.15 11.68
CA ILE A 14 19.60 12.02 11.19
C ILE A 14 19.70 10.91 12.24
N GLU A 15 19.90 11.26 13.52
CA GLU A 15 19.95 10.29 14.62
C GLU A 15 18.63 9.56 14.80
N GLN A 16 17.53 10.30 14.95
CA GLN A 16 16.19 9.72 15.09
C GLN A 16 15.83 8.82 13.90
N ALA A 17 16.17 9.24 12.68
CA ALA A 17 15.92 8.45 11.48
C ALA A 17 16.75 7.17 11.42
N LYS A 18 18.00 7.18 11.93
CA LYS A 18 18.83 5.98 12.04
C LYS A 18 18.26 4.99 13.07
N GLU A 19 17.85 5.47 14.23
CA GLU A 19 17.20 4.62 15.26
C GLU A 19 15.91 3.99 14.74
N TYR A 20 15.09 4.77 14.03
CA TYR A 20 13.89 4.28 13.37
C TYR A 20 14.23 3.18 12.33
N ALA A 21 15.26 3.39 11.51
CA ALA A 21 15.66 2.42 10.50
C ALA A 21 16.13 1.09 11.15
N VAL A 22 16.93 1.17 12.21
CA VAL A 22 17.44 0.00 12.95
C VAL A 22 16.30 -0.78 13.62
N SER A 23 15.38 -0.08 14.30
CA SER A 23 14.22 -0.73 14.94
C SER A 23 13.32 -1.47 13.94
N HIS A 24 13.24 -0.97 12.70
CA HIS A 24 12.49 -1.59 11.61
C HIS A 24 13.31 -2.56 10.76
N LYS A 25 14.56 -2.87 11.15
CA LYS A 25 15.50 -3.75 10.42
C LYS A 25 15.67 -3.34 8.95
N ARG A 26 15.68 -2.03 8.67
CA ARG A 26 15.85 -1.45 7.33
C ARG A 26 17.01 -0.46 7.32
N SER A 27 17.57 -0.20 6.14
CA SER A 27 18.55 0.89 5.98
C SER A 27 17.85 2.22 5.74
N LEU A 28 18.42 3.30 6.28
CA LEU A 28 17.91 4.65 6.07
C LEU A 28 17.85 5.03 4.58
N SER A 29 18.87 4.65 3.81
CA SER A 29 18.91 4.83 2.36
C SER A 29 17.74 4.12 1.65
N LYS A 30 17.35 2.91 2.11
CA LYS A 30 16.23 2.19 1.52
C LYS A 30 14.89 2.84 1.82
N ILE A 31 14.73 3.38 3.02
CA ILE A 31 13.54 4.13 3.43
C ILE A 31 13.36 5.35 2.53
N ILE A 32 14.43 6.15 2.36
CA ILE A 32 14.40 7.36 1.52
C ILE A 32 14.17 7.02 0.06
N GLU A 33 14.86 6.01 -0.48
CA GLU A 33 14.66 5.55 -1.87
C GLU A 33 13.19 5.16 -2.10
N THR A 34 12.59 4.43 -1.17
CA THR A 34 11.19 3.98 -1.28
C THR A 34 10.22 5.17 -1.23
N TYR A 35 10.48 6.13 -0.34
CA TYR A 35 9.67 7.35 -0.23
C TYR A 35 9.75 8.19 -1.52
N LEU A 36 10.95 8.43 -2.05
CA LEU A 36 11.14 9.16 -3.30
C LEU A 36 10.44 8.46 -4.47
N LYS A 37 10.54 7.13 -4.58
CA LYS A 37 9.80 6.35 -5.58
C LYS A 37 8.29 6.53 -5.44
N SER A 38 7.76 6.56 -4.22
CA SER A 38 6.33 6.79 -3.99
C SER A 38 5.86 8.18 -4.41
N LEU A 39 6.75 9.18 -4.42
CA LEU A 39 6.42 10.53 -4.88
C LEU A 39 6.42 10.64 -6.40
N VAL A 40 7.38 9.98 -7.06
CA VAL A 40 7.58 10.08 -8.52
C VAL A 40 6.67 9.12 -9.29
N ASN A 41 6.35 7.94 -8.75
CA ASN A 41 5.46 6.98 -9.40
C ASN A 41 3.96 7.36 -9.35
N LYS A 42 3.61 8.56 -8.87
CA LYS A 42 2.23 9.05 -8.86
C LYS A 42 1.72 9.50 -10.22
N ASP A 43 2.60 9.77 -11.19
CA ASP A 43 2.19 10.19 -12.54
C ASP A 43 1.78 9.02 -13.46
N GLU A 44 2.02 7.76 -13.06
CA GLU A 44 1.53 6.56 -13.77
C GLU A 44 0.13 6.11 -13.27
N MET A 45 -0.67 7.04 -12.76
CA MET A 45 -1.98 6.80 -12.11
C MET A 45 -3.15 6.45 -13.05
N ASN A 46 -2.90 5.89 -14.24
CA ASN A 46 -3.99 5.32 -15.04
C ASN A 46 -4.43 3.93 -14.59
N GLU A 47 -3.71 3.31 -13.64
CA GLU A 47 -4.13 2.07 -13.02
C GLU A 47 -4.08 2.24 -11.50
N LEU A 48 -5.22 2.03 -10.84
CA LEU A 48 -5.32 1.96 -9.39
C LEU A 48 -4.31 0.91 -8.88
N GLN A 49 -3.12 1.35 -8.47
CA GLN A 49 -2.11 0.45 -7.91
C GLN A 49 -2.58 -0.01 -6.53
N ILE A 50 -3.39 -1.06 -6.52
CA ILE A 50 -3.78 -1.77 -5.31
C ILE A 50 -2.50 -2.34 -4.70
N SER A 51 -2.20 -1.95 -3.45
CA SER A 51 -1.05 -2.49 -2.71
C SER A 51 -1.07 -4.03 -2.75
N PRO A 52 0.09 -4.71 -2.94
CA PRO A 52 0.16 -6.17 -2.92
C PRO A 52 -0.48 -6.80 -1.68
N PHE A 53 -0.42 -6.10 -0.55
CA PHE A 53 -1.10 -6.50 0.68
C PHE A 53 -2.63 -6.50 0.55
N VAL A 54 -3.20 -5.44 -0.04
CA VAL A 54 -4.65 -5.30 -0.27
C VAL A 54 -5.11 -6.27 -1.36
N LYS A 55 -4.29 -6.51 -2.38
CA LYS A 55 -4.55 -7.55 -3.39
C LYS A 55 -4.59 -8.95 -2.77
N ASN A 56 -3.73 -9.24 -1.81
CA ASN A 56 -3.76 -10.51 -1.08
C ASN A 56 -4.95 -10.63 -0.12
N MET A 57 -5.58 -9.51 0.25
CA MET A 57 -6.83 -9.50 1.03
C MET A 57 -8.07 -9.65 0.17
N SER A 58 -7.99 -9.45 -1.16
CA SER A 58 -9.12 -9.73 -2.02
C SER A 58 -9.40 -11.22 -1.94
N THR A 59 -10.51 -11.58 -1.31
CA THR A 59 -11.06 -12.92 -1.43
C THR A 59 -11.27 -13.15 -2.93
N GLY A 60 -10.86 -14.30 -3.47
CA GLY A 60 -10.93 -14.61 -4.91
C GLY A 60 -12.36 -14.69 -5.48
N VAL A 61 -13.31 -14.02 -4.84
CA VAL A 61 -14.70 -13.90 -5.23
C VAL A 61 -14.79 -12.77 -6.25
N ASN A 62 -14.99 -13.13 -7.50
CA ASN A 62 -15.28 -12.17 -8.54
C ASN A 62 -16.74 -11.71 -8.37
N ILE A 63 -16.93 -10.43 -8.03
CA ILE A 63 -18.26 -9.84 -7.86
C ILE A 63 -18.72 -9.35 -9.24
N PRO A 64 -19.92 -9.75 -9.71
CA PRO A 64 -20.49 -9.21 -10.94
C PRO A 64 -20.63 -7.69 -10.85
N ALA A 65 -20.30 -6.98 -11.92
CA ALA A 65 -20.42 -5.51 -11.95
C ALA A 65 -21.88 -5.03 -11.84
N ASP A 66 -22.83 -5.90 -12.17
CA ASP A 66 -24.28 -5.71 -12.15
C ASP A 66 -24.96 -6.32 -10.92
N LEU A 67 -24.19 -6.74 -9.89
CA LEU A 67 -24.74 -7.36 -8.70
C LEU A 67 -25.64 -6.40 -7.91
N ASP A 68 -26.94 -6.68 -7.88
CA ASP A 68 -27.86 -6.03 -6.94
C ASP A 68 -27.74 -6.67 -5.54
N TYR A 69 -26.82 -6.13 -4.74
CA TYR A 69 -26.50 -6.62 -3.41
C TYR A 69 -27.72 -6.70 -2.48
N LYS A 70 -28.74 -5.86 -2.67
CA LYS A 70 -29.92 -5.84 -1.79
C LYS A 70 -30.79 -7.06 -2.00
N THR A 71 -31.04 -7.41 -3.26
CA THR A 71 -31.88 -8.55 -3.64
C THR A 71 -31.21 -9.87 -3.29
N GLU A 72 -29.91 -10.00 -3.59
CA GLU A 72 -29.12 -11.19 -3.23
C GLU A 72 -29.03 -11.39 -1.71
N TYR A 73 -28.86 -10.32 -0.94
CA TYR A 73 -28.85 -10.39 0.51
C TYR A 73 -30.19 -10.87 1.07
N ALA A 74 -31.30 -10.33 0.58
CA ALA A 74 -32.64 -10.74 1.00
C ALA A 74 -32.93 -12.21 0.66
N ASN A 75 -32.54 -12.67 -0.53
CA ASN A 75 -32.65 -14.07 -0.93
C ASN A 75 -31.84 -15.01 -0.03
N ARG A 76 -30.58 -14.65 0.25
CA ARG A 76 -29.71 -15.42 1.16
C ARG A 76 -30.27 -15.52 2.58
N LEU A 77 -30.86 -14.44 3.09
CA LEU A 77 -31.55 -14.46 4.38
C LEU A 77 -32.75 -15.41 4.35
N ASN A 78 -33.59 -15.33 3.33
CA ASN A 78 -34.73 -16.24 3.18
C ASN A 78 -34.31 -17.70 3.10
N GLU A 79 -33.23 -18.03 2.37
CA GLU A 79 -32.69 -19.40 2.31
C GLU A 79 -32.14 -19.88 3.65
N LYS A 80 -31.45 -19.00 4.40
CA LYS A 80 -30.84 -19.36 5.68
C LYS A 80 -31.88 -19.67 6.77
N TYR A 81 -33.02 -18.99 6.74
CA TYR A 81 -34.08 -19.11 7.73
C TYR A 81 -35.28 -19.94 7.23
N LYS A 82 -35.09 -20.73 6.17
CA LYS A 82 -36.05 -21.72 5.67
C LYS A 82 -35.85 -23.07 6.37
#